data_AF-A0A165G8R9-F1
#
_entry.id   AF-A0A165G8R9-F1
#
_cell.length_a   1.000
_cell.length_b   1.000
_cell.length_c   1.000
_cell.angle_alpha   90.00
_cell.angle_beta   90.00
_cell.angle_gamma   90.00
#
_symmetry.space_group_name_H-M   'P 1'
#
loop_
_entity.id
_entity.type
_entity.pdbx_description
1 polymer ?
#
loop_
_entity_poly.entity_id
_entity_poly.type
_entity_poly.pdbx_seq_one_letter_code
_entity_poly.pdbx_strand_id
1 'polypeptide(L)'
;MRNSVLSRLREMLLRKEAELASRDSELQGLRRSEALLREERDSLRSTNVALEHEIAVLHRLKATEQRLRTERDTVRVDYSKLQKEVAALRVKNAEQVDVEKQLRNDLAVSRGANSVLRDRVVSLRRLLATSEAAADQMRREKTTLEEQVANMRRWTEEDAATTAHLRRENTTMANDLATLRRQKQEDAATISSLRRDSERLAEFVERERLWRQARSDLEQLHREWQERIRMEEEAARKREEQRRRETTAFNRLSGQWDALRQSSTQTQGATLTPQQQYETVWSQRLCPSSKLTFDTFPWPVAPGAHIINPAAVETFLLDGVDASRRKQAIRSQLLRWHPDKFTARGILDHVASSDWERVLQRQKEVVLCLTTLLARV
;
A
#
# COMPACT_ATOMS: atom_id res chain seq x y z
N MET A 1 154.51 34.29 177.61
CA MET A 1 154.56 34.47 176.13
C MET A 1 153.88 33.35 175.30
N ARG A 2 153.18 32.35 175.87
CA ARG A 2 152.50 31.27 175.08
C ARG A 2 151.04 31.56 174.65
N ASN A 3 150.35 32.54 175.26
CA ASN A 3 148.91 32.78 174.98
C ASN A 3 148.61 33.74 173.81
N SER A 4 149.62 34.35 173.19
CA SER A 4 149.44 35.30 172.06
C SER A 4 149.22 34.61 170.70
N VAL A 5 149.75 33.39 170.52
CA VAL A 5 149.65 32.63 169.25
C VAL A 5 148.27 31.98 169.07
N LEU A 6 147.64 31.52 170.16
CA LEU A 6 146.30 30.91 170.12
C LEU A 6 145.20 31.93 169.76
N SER A 7 145.38 33.21 170.10
CA SER A 7 144.41 34.26 169.75
C SER A 7 144.38 34.54 168.25
N ARG A 8 145.55 34.51 167.57
CA ARG A 8 145.62 34.73 166.10
C ARG A 8 145.07 33.56 165.29
N LEU A 9 145.26 32.32 165.76
CA LEU A 9 144.66 31.14 165.12
C LEU A 9 143.13 31.13 165.25
N ARG A 10 142.60 31.58 166.40
CA ARG A 10 141.16 31.68 166.62
C ARG A 10 140.51 32.76 165.74
N GLU A 11 141.20 33.87 165.50
CA GLU A 11 140.76 34.92 164.56
C GLU A 11 140.77 34.46 163.10
N MET A 12 141.78 33.69 162.67
CA MET A 12 141.79 33.13 161.31
C MET A 12 140.67 32.10 161.10
N LEU A 13 140.38 31.27 162.10
CA LEU A 13 139.27 30.31 162.03
C LEU A 13 137.93 31.03 161.94
N LEU A 14 137.70 32.07 162.74
CA LEU A 14 136.47 32.89 162.66
C LEU A 14 136.34 33.63 161.32
N ARG A 15 137.46 34.11 160.73
CA ARG A 15 137.44 34.68 159.37
C ARG A 15 137.13 33.63 158.31
N LYS A 16 137.68 32.42 158.44
CA LYS A 16 137.40 31.31 157.53
C LYS A 16 135.96 30.81 157.62
N GLU A 17 135.40 30.76 158.83
CA GLU A 17 134.00 30.41 159.07
C GLU A 17 133.05 31.48 158.51
N ALA A 18 133.40 32.77 158.63
CA ALA A 18 132.63 33.86 158.01
C ALA A 18 132.71 33.84 156.47
N GLU A 19 133.89 33.54 155.89
CA GLU A 19 134.04 33.33 154.43
C GLU A 19 133.23 32.13 153.93
N LEU A 20 133.21 31.02 154.68
CA LEU A 20 132.43 29.84 154.33
C LEU A 20 130.93 30.11 154.44
N ALA A 21 130.47 30.78 155.49
CA ALA A 21 129.09 31.20 155.63
C ALA A 21 128.66 32.18 154.52
N SER A 22 129.55 33.09 154.10
CA SER A 22 129.29 33.98 152.97
C SER A 22 129.18 33.21 151.64
N ARG A 23 130.09 32.25 151.41
CA ARG A 23 130.03 31.38 150.23
C ARG A 23 128.80 30.49 150.21
N ASP A 24 128.36 29.99 151.36
CA ASP A 24 127.14 29.20 151.47
C ASP A 24 125.89 30.05 151.21
N SER A 25 125.86 31.30 151.68
CA SER A 25 124.79 32.25 151.34
C SER A 25 124.74 32.56 149.84
N GLU A 26 125.91 32.74 149.22
CA GLU A 26 126.05 32.99 147.79
C GLU A 26 125.65 31.77 146.95
N LEU A 27 126.03 30.57 147.39
CA LEU A 27 125.60 29.29 146.81
C LEU A 27 124.09 29.06 146.97
N GLN A 28 123.50 29.43 148.11
CA GLN A 28 122.05 29.40 148.28
C GLN A 28 121.34 30.42 147.37
N GLY A 29 121.92 31.60 147.18
CA GLY A 29 121.44 32.60 146.21
C GLY A 29 121.47 32.07 144.78
N LEU A 30 122.58 31.45 144.38
CA LEU A 30 122.74 30.81 143.06
C LEU A 30 121.79 29.64 142.87
N ARG A 31 121.57 28.80 143.89
CA ARG A 31 120.58 27.70 143.82
C ARG A 31 119.15 28.21 143.68
N ARG A 32 118.79 29.31 144.37
CA ARG A 32 117.48 29.97 144.19
C ARG A 32 117.33 30.57 142.80
N SER A 33 118.38 31.23 142.29
CA SER A 33 118.41 31.75 140.92
C SER A 33 118.31 30.63 139.88
N GLU A 34 119.03 29.53 140.07
CA GLU A 34 118.98 28.36 139.18
C GLU A 34 117.60 27.69 139.23
N ALA A 35 116.96 27.60 140.40
CA ALA A 35 115.60 27.09 140.53
C ALA A 35 114.58 27.96 139.79
N LEU A 36 114.67 29.29 139.93
CA LEU A 36 113.82 30.23 139.20
C LEU A 36 114.04 30.13 137.68
N LEU A 37 115.28 30.02 137.22
CA LEU A 37 115.58 29.83 135.79
C LEU A 37 115.08 28.48 135.26
N ARG A 38 115.07 27.42 136.08
CA ARG A 38 114.46 26.14 135.70
C ARG A 38 112.95 26.27 135.57
N GLU A 39 112.30 26.93 136.52
CA GLU A 39 110.86 27.17 136.51
C GLU A 39 110.45 28.06 135.33
N GLU A 40 111.21 29.11 135.04
CA GLU A 40 111.02 29.97 133.87
C GLU A 40 111.24 29.21 132.56
N ARG A 41 112.29 28.38 132.48
CA ARG A 41 112.55 27.54 131.31
C ARG A 41 111.45 26.49 131.10
N ASP A 42 110.94 25.89 132.16
CA ASP A 42 109.87 24.88 132.06
C ASP A 42 108.53 25.55 131.70
N SER A 43 108.28 26.76 132.20
CA SER A 43 107.18 27.63 131.76
C SER A 43 107.30 27.97 130.27
N LEU A 44 108.48 28.40 129.80
CA LEU A 44 108.74 28.70 128.39
C LEU A 44 108.62 27.47 127.48
N ARG A 45 109.00 26.29 127.98
CA ARG A 45 108.79 25.02 127.27
C ARG A 45 107.30 24.71 127.16
N SER A 46 106.54 24.88 128.24
CA SER A 46 105.09 24.69 128.23
C SER A 46 104.41 25.65 127.23
N THR A 47 104.81 26.92 127.22
CA THR A 47 104.28 27.90 126.25
C THR A 47 104.70 27.56 124.82
N ASN A 48 105.92 27.08 124.59
CA ASN A 48 106.34 26.65 123.25
C ASN A 48 105.53 25.44 122.77
N VAL A 49 105.26 24.45 123.62
CA VAL A 49 104.41 23.31 123.25
C VAL A 49 102.98 23.77 122.94
N ALA A 50 102.44 24.74 123.69
CA ALA A 50 101.13 25.32 123.40
C ALA A 50 101.12 26.07 122.06
N LEU A 51 102.15 26.87 121.77
CA LEU A 51 102.30 27.57 120.48
C LEU A 51 102.47 26.59 119.32
N GLU A 52 103.24 25.52 119.48
CA GLU A 52 103.36 24.46 118.48
C GLU A 52 102.02 23.77 118.20
N HIS A 53 101.21 23.55 119.25
CA HIS A 53 99.86 23.03 119.10
C HIS A 53 98.95 24.01 118.34
N GLU A 54 98.99 25.30 118.69
CA GLU A 54 98.24 26.35 117.98
C GLU A 54 98.66 26.46 116.51
N ILE A 55 99.97 26.40 116.21
CA ILE A 55 100.49 26.38 114.83
C ILE A 55 99.95 25.15 114.08
N ALA A 56 99.93 23.98 114.71
CA ALA A 56 99.38 22.77 114.10
C ALA A 56 97.87 22.88 113.83
N VAL A 57 97.10 23.50 114.74
CA VAL A 57 95.67 23.80 114.55
C VAL A 57 95.48 24.78 113.39
N LEU A 58 96.27 25.85 113.33
CA LEU A 58 96.22 26.82 112.23
C LEU A 58 96.55 26.18 110.88
N HIS A 59 97.52 25.26 110.82
CA HIS A 59 97.81 24.50 109.60
C HIS A 59 96.62 23.61 109.17
N ARG A 60 95.95 22.95 110.12
CA ARG A 60 94.74 22.16 109.81
C ARG A 60 93.60 23.05 109.33
N LEU A 61 93.36 24.19 109.98
CA LEU A 61 92.36 25.17 109.58
C LEU A 61 92.64 25.71 108.17
N LYS A 62 93.90 26.03 107.87
CA LYS A 62 94.33 26.47 106.53
C LYS A 62 94.08 25.39 105.47
N ALA A 63 94.34 24.12 105.80
CA ALA A 63 94.05 23.00 104.91
C ALA A 63 92.53 22.82 104.70
N THR A 64 91.71 22.96 105.73
CA THR A 64 90.24 22.92 105.60
C THR A 64 89.72 24.10 104.78
N GLU A 65 90.28 25.29 104.96
CA GLU A 65 89.92 26.47 104.19
C GLU A 65 90.25 26.28 102.70
N GLN A 66 91.41 25.70 102.39
CA GLN A 66 91.76 25.36 101.01
C GLN A 66 90.78 24.33 100.40
N ARG A 67 90.39 23.30 101.16
CA ARG A 67 89.36 22.33 100.70
C ARG A 67 88.02 23.00 100.45
N LEU A 68 87.55 23.83 101.37
CA LEU A 68 86.29 24.57 101.21
C LEU A 68 86.34 25.55 100.04
N ARG A 69 87.50 26.17 99.77
CA ARG A 69 87.70 26.99 98.56
C ARG A 69 87.56 26.15 97.29
N THR A 70 88.20 24.98 97.24
CA THR A 70 88.06 24.07 96.08
C THR A 70 86.63 23.57 95.91
N GLU A 71 85.95 23.18 96.99
CA GLU A 71 84.54 22.75 96.95
C GLU A 71 83.64 23.89 96.47
N ARG A 72 83.80 25.10 97.02
CA ARG A 72 83.06 26.29 96.58
C ARG A 72 83.28 26.56 95.08
N ASP A 73 84.51 26.44 94.61
CA ASP A 73 84.84 26.68 93.20
C ASP A 73 84.22 25.58 92.30
N THR A 74 84.19 24.31 92.74
CA THR A 74 83.48 23.24 92.03
C THR A 74 81.97 23.46 91.98
N VAL A 75 81.34 23.82 93.11
CA VAL A 75 79.91 24.14 93.18
C VAL A 75 79.58 25.34 92.29
N ARG A 76 80.46 26.35 92.24
CA ARG A 76 80.29 27.51 91.34
C ARG A 76 80.31 27.09 89.87
N VAL A 77 81.21 26.19 89.49
CA VAL A 77 81.27 25.64 88.13
C VAL A 77 80.00 24.86 87.81
N ASP A 78 79.55 23.97 88.69
CA ASP A 78 78.36 23.14 88.45
C ASP A 78 77.07 23.97 88.45
N TYR A 79 76.97 24.98 89.31
CA TYR A 79 75.88 25.96 89.26
C TYR A 79 75.84 26.68 87.90
N SER A 80 76.99 27.05 87.34
CA SER A 80 77.05 27.66 86.01
C SER A 80 76.61 26.70 84.89
N LYS A 81 76.91 25.40 85.01
CA LYS A 81 76.45 24.36 84.06
C LYS A 81 74.94 24.19 84.14
N LEU A 82 74.39 24.06 85.35
CA LEU A 82 72.95 23.96 85.56
C LEU A 82 72.20 25.19 85.05
N GLN A 83 72.74 26.39 85.24
CA GLN A 83 72.15 27.60 84.65
C GLN A 83 72.09 27.54 83.12
N LYS A 84 73.16 27.06 82.46
CA LYS A 84 73.17 26.88 81.01
C LYS A 84 72.17 25.83 80.55
N GLU A 85 72.04 24.73 81.30
CA GLU A 85 71.08 23.67 81.00
C GLU A 85 69.63 24.13 81.17
N VAL A 86 69.33 24.85 82.26
CA VAL A 86 68.01 25.47 82.48
C VAL A 86 67.69 26.47 81.38
N ALA A 87 68.67 27.28 80.93
CA ALA A 87 68.48 28.18 79.80
C ALA A 87 68.18 27.41 78.50
N ALA A 88 68.93 26.33 78.22
CA ALA A 88 68.70 25.49 77.04
C ALA A 88 67.32 24.80 77.07
N LEU A 89 66.89 24.30 78.23
CA LEU A 89 65.56 23.70 78.41
C LEU A 89 64.44 24.73 78.23
N ARG A 90 64.64 25.97 78.68
CA ARG A 90 63.69 27.06 78.43
C ARG A 90 63.52 27.37 76.94
N VAL A 91 64.62 27.37 76.17
CA VAL A 91 64.57 27.55 74.71
C VAL A 91 63.81 26.39 74.07
N LYS A 92 64.14 25.14 74.40
CA LYS A 92 63.42 23.97 73.87
C LYS A 92 61.93 23.97 74.23
N ASN A 93 61.58 24.38 75.44
CA ASN A 93 60.19 24.46 75.86
C ASN A 93 59.44 25.57 75.11
N ALA A 94 60.10 26.70 74.83
CA ALA A 94 59.52 27.75 73.99
C ALA A 94 59.26 27.26 72.55
N GLU A 95 60.22 26.53 71.95
CA GLU A 95 60.05 25.90 70.64
C GLU A 95 58.88 24.89 70.63
N GLN A 96 58.77 24.05 71.67
CA GLN A 96 57.66 23.11 71.80
C GLN A 96 56.30 23.80 71.90
N VAL A 97 56.22 24.89 72.66
CA VAL A 97 55.00 25.70 72.78
C VAL A 97 54.59 26.30 71.43
N ASP A 98 55.55 26.77 70.63
CA ASP A 98 55.26 27.32 69.31
C ASP A 98 54.84 26.23 68.30
N VAL A 99 55.46 25.05 68.34
CA VAL A 99 54.99 23.88 67.57
C VAL A 99 53.58 23.48 67.99
N GLU A 100 53.26 23.48 69.28
CA GLU A 100 51.92 23.15 69.76
C GLU A 100 50.88 24.18 69.30
N LYS A 101 51.21 25.48 69.31
CA LYS A 101 50.34 26.52 68.74
C LYS A 101 50.10 26.29 67.25
N GLN A 102 51.16 25.95 66.51
CA GLN A 102 51.04 25.69 65.07
C GLN A 102 50.15 24.47 64.78
N LEU A 103 50.34 23.37 65.50
CA LEU A 103 49.47 22.18 65.38
C LEU A 103 48.01 22.49 65.75
N ARG A 104 47.75 23.31 66.78
CA ARG A 104 46.40 23.74 67.14
C ARG A 104 45.76 24.56 66.01
N ASN A 105 46.52 25.45 65.38
CA ASN A 105 46.04 26.22 64.23
C ASN A 105 45.73 25.32 63.03
N ASP A 106 46.63 24.39 62.68
CA ASP A 106 46.43 23.45 61.57
C ASP A 106 45.22 22.53 61.81
N LEU A 107 45.01 22.11 63.05
CA LEU A 107 43.83 21.35 63.46
C LEU A 107 42.54 22.18 63.31
N ALA A 108 42.57 23.47 63.67
CA ALA A 108 41.44 24.36 63.50
C ALA A 108 41.10 24.58 62.01
N VAL A 109 42.12 24.77 61.16
CA VAL A 109 41.96 24.87 59.70
C VAL A 109 41.35 23.59 59.13
N SER A 110 41.88 22.42 59.53
CA SER A 110 41.38 21.11 59.09
C SER A 110 39.93 20.86 59.53
N ARG A 111 39.56 21.30 60.74
CA ARG A 111 38.16 21.25 61.22
C ARG A 111 37.24 22.14 60.39
N GLY A 112 37.70 23.35 60.03
CA GLY A 112 36.99 24.26 59.14
C GLY A 112 36.74 23.64 57.76
N ALA A 113 37.79 23.09 57.13
CA ALA A 113 37.68 22.39 55.85
C ALA A 113 36.70 21.20 55.91
N ASN A 114 36.74 20.40 56.98
CA ASN A 114 35.80 19.30 57.19
C ASN A 114 34.35 19.77 57.42
N SER A 115 34.14 20.97 57.97
CA SER A 115 32.80 21.56 58.04
C SER A 115 32.28 21.87 56.64
N VAL A 116 33.09 22.56 55.83
CA VAL A 116 32.73 22.93 54.45
C VAL A 116 32.46 21.69 53.59
N LEU A 117 33.28 20.64 53.71
CA LEU A 117 33.06 19.38 52.99
C LEU A 117 31.75 18.71 53.42
N ARG A 118 31.42 18.72 54.71
CA ARG A 118 30.13 18.20 55.21
C ARG A 118 28.95 18.97 54.63
N ASP A 119 29.01 20.30 54.63
CA ASP A 119 27.97 21.15 54.05
C ASP A 119 27.82 20.92 52.54
N ARG A 120 28.94 20.71 51.84
CA ARG A 120 28.93 20.36 50.42
C ARG A 120 28.29 19.00 50.16
N VAL A 121 28.61 17.98 50.96
CA VAL A 121 27.99 16.64 50.87
C VAL A 121 26.49 16.72 51.12
N VAL A 122 26.05 17.48 52.12
CA VAL A 122 24.62 17.71 52.39
C VAL A 122 23.94 18.40 51.19
N SER A 123 24.59 19.41 50.61
CA SER A 123 24.08 20.11 49.42
C SER A 123 23.97 19.20 48.21
N LEU A 124 24.98 18.36 47.95
CA LEU A 124 24.97 17.37 46.87
C LEU A 124 23.89 16.31 47.06
N ARG A 125 23.65 15.85 48.30
CA ARG A 125 22.55 14.92 48.61
C ARG A 125 21.18 15.53 48.32
N ARG A 126 20.98 16.82 48.64
CA ARG A 126 19.74 17.54 48.29
C ARG A 126 19.57 17.62 46.77
N LEU A 127 20.62 17.96 46.03
CA LEU A 127 20.58 17.99 44.57
C LEU A 127 20.28 16.62 43.96
N LEU A 128 20.90 15.55 44.49
CA LEU A 128 20.61 14.18 44.07
C LEU A 128 19.15 13.82 44.33
N ALA A 129 18.61 14.10 45.52
CA ALA A 129 17.21 13.85 45.85
C ALA A 129 16.25 14.61 44.92
N THR A 130 16.54 15.87 44.57
CA THR A 130 15.72 16.62 43.61
C THR A 130 15.80 16.04 42.20
N SER A 131 16.97 15.56 41.79
CA SER A 131 17.17 14.89 40.50
C SER A 131 16.40 13.56 40.43
N GLU A 132 16.43 12.77 41.50
CA GLU A 132 15.70 11.51 41.59
C GLU A 132 14.18 11.76 41.55
N ALA A 133 13.68 12.76 42.28
CA ALA A 133 12.27 13.14 42.25
C ALA A 133 11.83 13.59 40.84
N ALA A 134 12.65 14.38 40.14
CA ALA A 134 12.38 14.76 38.75
C ALA A 134 12.38 13.54 37.80
N ALA A 135 13.30 12.60 37.99
CA ALA A 135 13.33 11.37 37.20
C ALA A 135 12.08 10.49 37.43
N ASP A 136 11.60 10.40 38.69
CA ASP A 136 10.36 9.70 39.02
C ASP A 136 9.12 10.38 38.41
N GLN A 137 9.09 11.71 38.39
CA GLN A 137 8.04 12.46 37.70
C GLN A 137 8.05 12.15 36.20
N MET A 138 9.21 12.21 35.54
CA MET A 138 9.35 11.87 34.12
C MET A 138 8.91 10.43 33.82
N ARG A 139 9.18 9.47 34.72
CA ARG A 139 8.70 8.08 34.58
C ARG A 139 7.17 7.99 34.65
N ARG A 140 6.53 8.71 35.57
CA ARG A 140 5.06 8.77 35.69
C ARG A 140 4.45 9.40 34.44
N GLU A 141 4.98 10.53 33.98
CA GLU A 141 4.53 11.19 32.76
C GLU A 141 4.66 10.26 31.56
N LYS A 142 5.79 9.57 31.41
CA LYS A 142 5.98 8.54 30.38
C LYS A 142 4.89 7.46 30.44
N THR A 143 4.60 6.90 31.62
CA THR A 143 3.54 5.88 31.73
C THR A 143 2.17 6.41 31.35
N THR A 144 1.83 7.66 31.69
CA THR A 144 0.56 8.27 31.29
C THR A 144 0.48 8.51 29.78
N LEU A 145 1.58 8.90 29.13
CA LEU A 145 1.64 9.06 27.67
C LEU A 145 1.53 7.71 26.96
N GLU A 146 2.16 6.66 27.49
CA GLU A 146 2.04 5.29 26.97
C GLU A 146 0.59 4.79 27.05
N GLU A 147 -0.11 5.04 28.16
CA GLU A 147 -1.55 4.75 28.30
C GLU A 147 -2.41 5.55 27.31
N GLN A 148 -2.13 6.85 27.12
CA GLN A 148 -2.82 7.68 26.14
C GLN A 148 -2.62 7.15 24.70
N VAL A 149 -1.39 6.77 24.34
CA VAL A 149 -1.09 6.18 23.03
C VAL A 149 -1.80 4.84 22.85
N ALA A 150 -1.83 3.99 23.88
CA ALA A 150 -2.57 2.73 23.84
C ALA A 150 -4.08 2.95 23.65
N ASN A 151 -4.65 3.93 24.32
CA ASN A 151 -6.06 4.30 24.16
C ASN A 151 -6.35 4.84 22.75
N MET A 152 -5.51 5.73 22.20
CA MET A 152 -5.68 6.20 20.82
C MET A 152 -5.62 5.04 19.82
N ARG A 153 -4.73 4.06 20.01
CA ARG A 153 -4.66 2.87 19.15
C ARG A 153 -5.95 2.07 19.18
N ARG A 154 -6.51 1.82 20.37
CA ARG A 154 -7.81 1.13 20.51
C ARG A 154 -8.93 1.87 19.77
N TRP A 155 -9.03 3.19 19.92
CA TRP A 155 -9.99 4.00 19.18
C TRP A 155 -9.81 3.88 17.67
N THR A 156 -8.57 3.93 17.17
CA THR A 156 -8.31 3.76 15.72
C THR A 156 -8.65 2.35 15.22
N GLU A 157 -8.47 1.32 16.05
CA GLU A 157 -8.84 -0.06 15.73
C GLU A 157 -10.37 -0.24 15.71
N GLU A 158 -11.09 0.40 16.65
CA GLU A 158 -12.56 0.45 16.68
C GLU A 158 -13.12 1.18 15.44
N ASP A 159 -12.55 2.33 15.07
CA ASP A 159 -12.89 3.05 13.84
C ASP A 159 -12.58 2.22 12.57
N ALA A 160 -11.46 1.50 12.55
CA ALA A 160 -11.14 0.59 11.45
C ALA A 160 -12.14 -0.57 11.37
N ALA A 161 -12.58 -1.12 12.51
CA ALA A 161 -13.56 -2.19 12.57
C ALA A 161 -14.95 -1.72 12.10
N THR A 162 -15.41 -0.55 12.56
CA THR A 162 -16.69 0.03 12.14
C THR A 162 -16.69 0.36 10.64
N THR A 163 -15.62 0.97 10.12
CA THR A 163 -15.51 1.24 8.68
C THR A 163 -15.44 -0.05 7.85
N ALA A 164 -14.79 -1.12 8.34
CA ALA A 164 -14.80 -2.42 7.68
C ALA A 164 -16.20 -3.05 7.68
N HIS A 165 -16.96 -2.93 8.76
CA HIS A 165 -18.35 -3.40 8.84
C HIS A 165 -19.25 -2.66 7.84
N LEU A 166 -19.21 -1.32 7.81
CA LEU A 166 -19.97 -0.51 6.85
C LEU A 166 -19.61 -0.83 5.39
N ARG A 167 -18.34 -1.14 5.09
CA ARG A 167 -17.93 -1.59 3.75
C ARG A 167 -18.58 -2.93 3.39
N ARG A 168 -18.62 -3.90 4.31
CA ARG A 168 -19.28 -5.19 4.07
C ARG A 168 -20.78 -5.02 3.84
N GLU A 169 -21.45 -4.19 4.64
CA GLU A 169 -22.87 -3.89 4.44
C GLU A 169 -23.13 -3.20 3.09
N ASN A 170 -22.28 -2.26 2.69
CA ASN A 170 -22.40 -1.64 1.38
C ASN A 170 -22.23 -2.65 0.23
N THR A 171 -21.31 -3.62 0.38
CA THR A 171 -21.16 -4.68 -0.63
C THR A 171 -22.36 -5.62 -0.67
N THR A 172 -22.98 -5.94 0.48
CA THR A 172 -24.19 -6.77 0.50
C THR A 172 -25.35 -6.01 -0.14
N MET A 173 -25.56 -4.74 0.23
CA MET A 173 -26.59 -3.90 -0.40
C MET A 173 -26.36 -3.72 -1.90
N ALA A 174 -25.12 -3.57 -2.36
CA ALA A 174 -24.79 -3.49 -3.77
C ALA A 174 -25.13 -4.78 -4.53
N ASN A 175 -24.86 -5.94 -3.92
CA ASN A 175 -25.24 -7.25 -4.47
C ASN A 175 -26.76 -7.40 -4.53
N ASP A 176 -27.48 -7.02 -3.48
CA ASP A 176 -28.95 -7.05 -3.44
C ASP A 176 -29.57 -6.11 -4.48
N LEU A 177 -28.99 -4.94 -4.70
CA LEU A 177 -29.41 -4.05 -5.79
C LEU A 177 -29.14 -4.68 -7.17
N ALA A 178 -28.05 -5.41 -7.33
CA ALA A 178 -27.75 -6.11 -8.58
C ALA A 178 -28.73 -7.28 -8.85
N THR A 179 -29.11 -8.05 -7.82
CA THR A 179 -30.12 -9.11 -7.95
C THR A 179 -31.49 -8.54 -8.27
N LEU A 180 -31.92 -7.49 -7.59
CA LEU A 180 -33.18 -6.80 -7.89
C LEU A 180 -33.22 -6.23 -9.32
N ARG A 181 -32.10 -5.69 -9.81
CA ARG A 181 -31.99 -5.22 -11.20
C ARG A 181 -32.13 -6.35 -12.21
N ARG A 182 -31.52 -7.51 -11.96
CA ARG A 182 -31.65 -8.70 -12.82
C ARG A 182 -33.08 -9.20 -12.83
N GLN A 183 -33.70 -9.35 -11.65
CA GLN A 183 -35.09 -9.77 -11.53
C GLN A 183 -36.03 -8.82 -12.29
N LYS A 184 -35.84 -7.50 -12.14
CA LYS A 184 -36.61 -6.51 -12.91
C LYS A 184 -36.45 -6.66 -14.43
N GLN A 185 -35.26 -7.00 -14.91
CA GLN A 185 -35.01 -7.26 -16.34
C GLN A 185 -35.70 -8.54 -16.81
N GLU A 186 -35.67 -9.60 -16.00
CA GLU A 186 -36.38 -10.86 -16.27
C GLU A 186 -37.90 -10.66 -16.29
N ASP A 187 -38.45 -9.93 -15.33
CA ASP A 187 -39.86 -9.56 -15.29
C ASP A 187 -40.25 -8.74 -16.53
N ALA A 188 -39.43 -7.76 -16.93
CA ALA A 188 -39.66 -6.97 -18.13
C ALA A 188 -39.64 -7.82 -19.42
N ALA A 189 -38.74 -8.81 -19.49
CA ALA A 189 -38.68 -9.75 -20.60
C ALA A 189 -39.93 -10.65 -20.62
N THR A 190 -40.37 -11.13 -19.46
CA THR A 190 -41.59 -11.94 -19.29
C THR A 190 -42.83 -11.15 -19.71
N ILE A 191 -42.97 -9.91 -19.24
CA ILE A 191 -44.05 -9.00 -19.65
C ILE A 191 -44.03 -8.79 -21.18
N SER A 192 -42.85 -8.59 -21.76
CA SER A 192 -42.71 -8.42 -23.21
C SER A 192 -43.12 -9.69 -23.99
N SER A 193 -42.80 -10.87 -23.49
CA SER A 193 -43.26 -12.14 -24.07
C SER A 193 -44.78 -12.27 -23.99
N LEU A 194 -45.36 -12.05 -22.81
CA LEU A 194 -46.80 -12.11 -22.59
C LEU A 194 -47.57 -11.12 -23.48
N ARG A 195 -47.03 -9.91 -23.70
CA ARG A 195 -47.61 -8.94 -24.64
C ARG A 195 -47.64 -9.48 -26.06
N ARG A 196 -46.54 -10.06 -26.55
CA ARG A 196 -46.49 -10.66 -27.89
C ARG A 196 -47.45 -11.83 -28.03
N ASP A 197 -47.55 -12.68 -27.00
CA ASP A 197 -48.47 -13.82 -27.02
C ASP A 197 -49.93 -13.36 -26.96
N SER A 198 -50.22 -12.30 -26.20
CA SER A 198 -51.52 -11.63 -26.19
C SER A 198 -51.86 -11.04 -27.57
N GLU A 199 -50.91 -10.41 -28.25
CA GLU A 199 -51.09 -9.89 -29.62
C GLU A 199 -51.35 -11.03 -30.61
N ARG A 200 -50.58 -12.12 -30.55
CA ARG A 200 -50.80 -13.32 -31.37
C ARG A 200 -52.17 -13.94 -31.14
N LEU A 201 -52.64 -13.97 -29.89
CA LEU A 201 -53.96 -14.48 -29.57
C LEU A 201 -55.06 -13.55 -30.13
N ALA A 202 -54.86 -12.23 -30.04
CA ALA A 202 -55.78 -11.26 -30.64
C ALA A 202 -55.84 -11.42 -32.18
N GLU A 203 -54.70 -11.57 -32.85
CA GLU A 203 -54.63 -11.87 -34.28
C GLU A 203 -55.32 -13.18 -34.64
N PHE A 204 -55.15 -14.22 -33.81
CA PHE A 204 -55.82 -15.50 -34.00
C PHE A 204 -57.34 -15.35 -33.90
N VAL A 205 -57.85 -14.64 -32.90
CA VAL A 205 -59.29 -14.39 -32.71
C VAL A 205 -59.88 -13.58 -33.86
N GLU A 206 -59.21 -12.52 -34.31
CA GLU A 206 -59.68 -11.73 -35.46
C GLU A 206 -59.64 -12.54 -36.76
N ARG A 207 -58.60 -13.36 -36.97
CA ARG A 207 -58.55 -14.29 -38.09
C ARG A 207 -59.71 -15.27 -38.06
N GLU A 208 -60.02 -15.87 -36.91
CA GLU A 208 -61.15 -16.78 -36.76
C GLU A 208 -62.49 -16.09 -37.04
N ARG A 209 -62.66 -14.85 -36.57
CA ARG A 209 -63.84 -14.03 -36.87
C ARG A 209 -64.00 -13.78 -38.36
N LEU A 210 -62.93 -13.40 -39.06
CA LEU A 210 -62.93 -13.21 -40.51
C LEU A 210 -63.26 -14.51 -41.26
N TRP A 211 -62.72 -15.64 -40.82
CA TRP A 211 -63.06 -16.95 -41.39
C TRP A 211 -64.53 -17.31 -41.22
N ARG A 212 -65.11 -17.05 -40.05
CA ARG A 212 -66.55 -17.27 -39.81
C ARG A 212 -67.40 -16.37 -40.71
N GLN A 213 -67.01 -15.11 -40.90
CA GLN A 213 -67.66 -14.19 -41.85
C GLN A 213 -67.56 -14.70 -43.28
N ALA A 214 -66.35 -14.99 -43.78
CA ALA A 214 -66.14 -15.50 -45.13
C ALA A 214 -66.91 -16.81 -45.40
N ARG A 215 -66.97 -17.70 -44.41
CA ARG A 215 -67.77 -18.93 -44.50
C ARG A 215 -69.27 -18.62 -44.59
N SER A 216 -69.78 -17.71 -43.77
CA SER A 216 -71.17 -17.26 -43.85
C SER A 216 -71.47 -16.63 -45.21
N ASP A 217 -70.59 -15.80 -45.75
CA ASP A 217 -70.72 -15.17 -47.06
C ASP A 217 -70.73 -16.20 -48.19
N LEU A 218 -69.84 -17.19 -48.13
CA LEU A 218 -69.84 -18.32 -49.08
C LEU A 218 -71.12 -19.14 -48.98
N GLU A 219 -71.64 -19.40 -47.78
CA GLU A 219 -72.91 -20.09 -47.58
C GLU A 219 -74.11 -19.27 -48.08
N GLN A 220 -74.05 -17.93 -48.02
CA GLN A 220 -75.05 -17.04 -48.62
C GLN A 220 -74.97 -17.08 -50.15
N LEU A 221 -73.78 -16.90 -50.73
CA LEU A 221 -73.58 -16.99 -52.18
C LEU A 221 -73.99 -18.35 -52.74
N HIS A 222 -73.71 -19.44 -52.01
CA HIS A 222 -74.14 -20.78 -52.40
C HIS A 222 -75.67 -20.90 -52.41
N ARG A 223 -76.36 -20.33 -51.40
CA ARG A 223 -77.83 -20.28 -51.37
C ARG A 223 -78.40 -19.46 -52.52
N GLU A 224 -77.88 -18.26 -52.76
CA GLU A 224 -78.29 -17.42 -53.89
C GLU A 224 -78.08 -18.12 -55.24
N TRP A 225 -76.95 -18.81 -55.40
CA TRP A 225 -76.66 -19.57 -56.61
C TRP A 225 -77.62 -20.75 -56.79
N GLN A 226 -77.93 -21.49 -55.71
CA GLN A 226 -78.94 -22.55 -55.75
C GLN A 226 -80.33 -22.00 -56.10
N GLU A 227 -80.71 -20.84 -55.55
CA GLU A 227 -81.96 -20.18 -55.89
C GLU A 227 -81.97 -19.74 -57.36
N ARG A 228 -80.88 -19.17 -57.88
CA ARG A 228 -80.73 -18.84 -59.30
C ARG A 228 -80.91 -20.07 -60.19
N ILE A 229 -80.29 -21.19 -59.82
CA ILE A 229 -80.47 -22.45 -60.55
C ILE A 229 -81.93 -22.90 -60.51
N ARG A 230 -82.59 -22.90 -59.34
CA ARG A 230 -84.01 -23.26 -59.26
C ARG A 230 -84.88 -22.35 -60.12
N MET A 231 -84.64 -21.04 -60.08
CA MET A 231 -85.37 -20.06 -60.89
C MET A 231 -85.10 -20.24 -62.39
N GLU A 232 -83.86 -20.53 -62.78
CA GLU A 232 -83.49 -20.84 -64.17
C GLU A 232 -84.10 -22.16 -64.65
N GLU A 233 -84.10 -23.21 -63.82
CA GLU A 233 -84.75 -24.49 -64.10
C GLU A 233 -86.26 -24.35 -64.21
N GLU A 234 -86.92 -23.60 -63.32
CA GLU A 234 -88.35 -23.31 -63.42
C GLU A 234 -88.67 -22.47 -64.66
N ALA A 235 -87.85 -21.46 -64.97
CA ALA A 235 -87.99 -20.67 -66.19
C ALA A 235 -87.75 -21.54 -67.44
N ALA A 236 -86.79 -22.46 -67.40
CA ALA A 236 -86.51 -23.41 -68.46
C ALA A 236 -87.67 -24.39 -68.63
N ARG A 237 -88.25 -24.92 -67.55
CA ARG A 237 -89.47 -25.74 -67.58
C ARG A 237 -90.63 -24.98 -68.19
N LYS A 238 -90.85 -23.72 -67.81
CA LYS A 238 -91.87 -22.85 -68.42
C LYS A 238 -91.61 -22.61 -69.91
N ARG A 239 -90.36 -22.34 -70.31
CA ARG A 239 -89.98 -22.17 -71.73
C ARG A 239 -90.10 -23.47 -72.53
N GLU A 240 -89.76 -24.62 -71.95
CA GLU A 240 -89.89 -25.94 -72.58
C GLU A 240 -91.38 -26.32 -72.71
N GLU A 241 -92.19 -26.01 -71.71
CA GLU A 241 -93.63 -26.22 -71.77
C GLU A 241 -94.29 -25.28 -72.78
N GLN A 242 -93.84 -24.02 -72.84
CA GLN A 242 -94.25 -23.06 -73.86
C GLN A 242 -93.81 -23.53 -75.25
N ARG A 243 -92.56 -23.96 -75.42
CA ARG A 243 -92.08 -24.59 -76.66
C ARG A 243 -92.89 -25.84 -76.98
N ARG A 244 -93.26 -26.69 -76.02
CA ARG A 244 -94.14 -27.84 -76.28
C ARG A 244 -95.51 -27.40 -76.77
N ARG A 245 -96.11 -26.38 -76.16
CA ARG A 245 -97.39 -25.79 -76.64
C ARG A 245 -97.25 -25.24 -78.05
N GLU A 246 -96.19 -24.48 -78.31
CA GLU A 246 -95.85 -23.95 -79.64
C GLU A 246 -95.54 -25.05 -80.65
N THR A 247 -94.85 -26.13 -80.26
CA THR A 247 -94.52 -27.26 -81.14
C THR A 247 -95.76 -28.10 -81.42
N THR A 248 -96.67 -28.25 -80.45
CA THR A 248 -97.99 -28.88 -80.69
C THR A 248 -98.93 -27.98 -81.50
N ALA A 249 -98.81 -26.66 -81.42
CA ALA A 249 -99.53 -25.71 -82.26
C ALA A 249 -98.94 -25.64 -83.68
N PHE A 250 -97.62 -25.66 -83.81
CA PHE A 250 -96.86 -25.66 -85.05
C PHE A 250 -97.00 -27.00 -85.79
N ASN A 251 -96.99 -28.15 -85.10
CA ASN A 251 -97.28 -29.46 -85.72
C ASN A 251 -98.75 -29.62 -86.16
N ARG A 252 -99.68 -28.76 -85.70
CA ARG A 252 -101.04 -28.68 -86.27
C ARG A 252 -101.12 -27.77 -87.51
N LEU A 253 -100.15 -26.88 -87.72
CA LEU A 253 -100.14 -25.87 -88.77
C LEU A 253 -99.09 -26.11 -89.88
N SER A 254 -98.11 -26.99 -89.66
CA SER A 254 -96.94 -27.17 -90.52
C SER A 254 -96.76 -28.61 -91.03
N GLY A 255 -97.88 -29.27 -91.38
CA GLY A 255 -97.87 -30.56 -92.09
C GLY A 255 -97.71 -30.44 -93.62
N GLN A 256 -97.35 -29.27 -94.16
CA GLN A 256 -97.39 -29.01 -95.62
C GLN A 256 -96.14 -28.35 -96.24
N TRP A 257 -95.01 -28.19 -95.54
CA TRP A 257 -93.90 -27.35 -96.06
C TRP A 257 -92.47 -27.90 -96.00
N ASP A 258 -92.26 -29.22 -95.89
CA ASP A 258 -90.91 -29.82 -95.91
C ASP A 258 -90.68 -30.75 -97.11
N ALA A 259 -90.76 -30.19 -98.32
CA ALA A 259 -90.25 -30.81 -99.54
C ALA A 259 -89.79 -29.76 -100.56
N LEU A 260 -88.79 -28.92 -100.24
CA LEU A 260 -87.89 -28.24 -101.20
C LEU A 260 -86.92 -27.27 -100.51
N ARG A 261 -85.70 -27.75 -100.17
CA ARG A 261 -84.42 -27.03 -100.38
C ARG A 261 -83.24 -27.82 -99.85
N GLN A 262 -82.95 -28.92 -100.55
CA GLN A 262 -81.57 -29.28 -100.81
C GLN A 262 -80.96 -28.29 -101.81
N SER A 263 -79.64 -28.26 -101.80
CA SER A 263 -78.71 -27.64 -102.76
C SER A 263 -78.30 -26.19 -102.48
N SER A 264 -77.07 -26.06 -101.98
CA SER A 264 -75.97 -25.22 -102.49
C SER A 264 -74.89 -25.28 -101.38
N THR A 265 -73.63 -25.66 -101.53
CA THR A 265 -72.71 -25.83 -102.67
C THR A 265 -71.41 -26.37 -102.02
N GLN A 266 -70.90 -27.57 -102.33
CA GLN A 266 -69.78 -27.80 -103.28
C GLN A 266 -69.01 -26.50 -103.62
N THR A 267 -67.69 -26.37 -103.49
CA THR A 267 -66.69 -27.11 -104.28
C THR A 267 -65.26 -26.63 -103.92
N GLN A 268 -64.31 -27.55 -104.10
CA GLN A 268 -62.97 -27.39 -104.71
C GLN A 268 -61.77 -26.78 -103.96
N GLY A 269 -60.68 -27.54 -104.07
CA GLY A 269 -59.34 -27.20 -103.64
C GLY A 269 -58.73 -26.07 -104.47
N ALA A 270 -58.15 -25.13 -103.73
CA ALA A 270 -57.36 -24.03 -104.25
C ALA A 270 -55.91 -24.24 -103.83
N THR A 271 -54.99 -24.00 -104.77
CA THR A 271 -53.55 -23.90 -104.54
C THR A 271 -53.29 -22.94 -103.37
N LEU A 272 -52.80 -23.48 -102.25
CA LEU A 272 -52.51 -22.74 -101.03
C LEU A 272 -51.53 -21.60 -101.35
N THR A 273 -51.88 -20.38 -100.97
CA THR A 273 -50.95 -19.23 -101.05
C THR A 273 -49.71 -19.50 -100.17
N PRO A 274 -48.54 -18.91 -100.47
CA PRO A 274 -47.33 -19.09 -99.65
C PRO A 274 -47.57 -18.83 -98.16
N GLN A 275 -48.46 -17.89 -97.82
CA GLN A 275 -48.90 -17.61 -96.45
C GLN A 275 -49.73 -18.75 -95.82
N GLN A 276 -50.68 -19.33 -96.56
CA GLN A 276 -51.47 -20.47 -96.07
C GLN A 276 -50.61 -21.73 -95.91
N GLN A 277 -49.63 -21.93 -96.79
CA GLN A 277 -48.63 -22.99 -96.63
C GLN A 277 -47.80 -22.76 -95.37
N TYR A 278 -47.34 -21.53 -95.11
CA TYR A 278 -46.65 -21.16 -93.87
C TYR A 278 -47.50 -21.41 -92.62
N GLU A 279 -48.79 -21.06 -92.62
CA GLU A 279 -49.69 -21.33 -91.49
C GLU A 279 -49.96 -22.82 -91.28
N THR A 280 -50.04 -23.58 -92.38
CA THR A 280 -50.17 -25.03 -92.35
C THR A 280 -48.90 -25.68 -91.79
N VAL A 281 -47.71 -25.26 -92.24
CA VAL A 281 -46.42 -25.75 -91.74
C VAL A 281 -46.23 -25.36 -90.27
N TRP A 282 -46.56 -24.14 -89.88
CA TRP A 282 -46.49 -23.68 -88.50
C TRP A 282 -47.39 -24.50 -87.57
N SER A 283 -48.60 -24.86 -88.03
CA SER A 283 -49.55 -25.64 -87.24
C SER A 283 -49.24 -27.15 -87.23
N GLN A 284 -48.74 -27.71 -88.33
CA GLN A 284 -48.45 -29.13 -88.47
C GLN A 284 -47.08 -29.53 -87.89
N ARG A 285 -46.04 -28.69 -88.05
CA ARG A 285 -44.66 -29.02 -87.62
C ARG A 285 -44.38 -28.72 -86.14
N LEU A 286 -45.26 -27.98 -85.48
CA LEU A 286 -45.27 -27.86 -84.02
C LEU A 286 -46.10 -28.98 -83.34
N CYS A 287 -46.38 -30.06 -84.09
CA CYS A 287 -47.00 -31.30 -83.62
C CYS A 287 -45.91 -32.41 -83.48
N PRO A 288 -46.02 -33.38 -82.56
CA PRO A 288 -44.87 -33.98 -81.86
C PRO A 288 -44.06 -35.07 -82.61
N SER A 289 -44.14 -35.21 -83.93
CA SER A 289 -43.55 -36.38 -84.61
C SER A 289 -42.07 -36.26 -85.03
N SER A 290 -41.48 -35.06 -85.09
CA SER A 290 -40.04 -34.89 -85.44
C SER A 290 -39.45 -33.58 -84.93
N LYS A 291 -38.21 -33.61 -84.41
CA LYS A 291 -37.48 -32.39 -84.02
C LYS A 291 -37.05 -31.60 -85.27
N LEU A 292 -37.31 -30.30 -85.27
CA LEU A 292 -36.93 -29.34 -86.30
C LEU A 292 -35.47 -28.92 -86.14
N THR A 293 -34.78 -28.77 -87.26
CA THR A 293 -33.46 -28.12 -87.34
C THR A 293 -33.62 -26.64 -87.70
N PHE A 294 -32.57 -25.86 -87.54
CA PHE A 294 -32.56 -24.42 -87.87
C PHE A 294 -33.03 -24.14 -89.31
N ASP A 295 -32.62 -24.96 -90.28
CA ASP A 295 -32.94 -24.80 -91.70
C ASP A 295 -34.36 -25.25 -92.06
N THR A 296 -34.96 -26.13 -91.24
CA THR A 296 -36.32 -26.64 -91.45
C THR A 296 -37.38 -25.90 -90.65
N PHE A 297 -36.94 -24.95 -89.81
CA PHE A 297 -37.82 -24.09 -89.03
C PHE A 297 -38.59 -23.14 -89.96
N PRO A 298 -39.92 -22.97 -89.77
CA PRO A 298 -40.73 -22.13 -90.65
C PRO A 298 -40.46 -20.64 -90.40
N TRP A 299 -39.42 -20.10 -91.04
CA TRP A 299 -39.12 -18.67 -91.02
C TRP A 299 -40.12 -17.88 -91.89
N PRO A 300 -40.49 -16.64 -91.52
CA PRO A 300 -41.45 -15.83 -92.27
C PRO A 300 -40.76 -15.14 -93.46
N VAL A 301 -40.07 -15.92 -94.28
CA VAL A 301 -39.37 -15.51 -95.51
C VAL A 301 -39.60 -16.56 -96.58
N ALA A 302 -39.46 -16.17 -97.85
CA ALA A 302 -39.59 -17.09 -98.97
C ALA A 302 -38.57 -18.26 -98.86
N PRO A 303 -38.93 -19.49 -99.28
CA PRO A 303 -38.01 -20.62 -99.26
C PRO A 303 -36.70 -20.31 -100.00
N GLY A 304 -35.55 -20.56 -99.38
CA GLY A 304 -34.22 -20.26 -99.93
C GLY A 304 -33.65 -18.88 -99.57
N ALA A 305 -34.41 -18.01 -98.91
CA ALA A 305 -33.89 -16.75 -98.38
C ALA A 305 -33.20 -16.95 -97.02
N HIS A 306 -31.87 -16.89 -97.00
CA HIS A 306 -31.08 -17.00 -95.76
C HIS A 306 -30.91 -15.67 -95.01
N ILE A 307 -31.47 -14.57 -95.50
CA ILE A 307 -31.34 -13.24 -94.89
C ILE A 307 -32.72 -12.72 -94.51
N ILE A 308 -32.99 -12.56 -93.21
CA ILE A 308 -34.19 -11.91 -92.70
C ILE A 308 -33.93 -10.42 -92.70
N ASN A 309 -34.57 -9.70 -93.63
CA ASN A 309 -34.62 -8.25 -93.66
C ASN A 309 -36.08 -7.79 -93.67
N PRO A 310 -36.37 -6.53 -93.27
CA PRO A 310 -37.75 -6.05 -93.17
C PRO A 310 -38.52 -6.16 -94.49
N ALA A 311 -37.87 -5.94 -95.64
CA ALA A 311 -38.51 -6.02 -96.95
C ALA A 311 -38.94 -7.46 -97.30
N ALA A 312 -38.11 -8.46 -97.02
CA ALA A 312 -38.41 -9.87 -97.28
C ALA A 312 -39.55 -10.37 -96.38
N VAL A 313 -39.57 -9.96 -95.11
CA VAL A 313 -40.64 -10.30 -94.17
C VAL A 313 -41.95 -9.59 -94.54
N GLU A 314 -41.87 -8.33 -95.00
CA GLU A 314 -43.02 -7.57 -95.47
C GLU A 314 -43.65 -8.20 -96.71
N THR A 315 -42.84 -8.48 -97.73
CA THR A 315 -43.30 -9.12 -98.96
C THR A 315 -43.89 -10.50 -98.66
N PHE A 316 -43.29 -11.29 -97.77
CA PHE A 316 -43.80 -12.63 -97.47
C PHE A 316 -45.10 -12.64 -96.65
N LEU A 317 -45.19 -11.79 -95.62
CA LEU A 317 -46.33 -11.82 -94.69
C LEU A 317 -47.52 -10.96 -95.14
N LEU A 318 -47.27 -9.92 -95.93
CA LEU A 318 -48.31 -8.96 -96.35
C LEU A 318 -48.69 -9.12 -97.83
N ASP A 319 -48.17 -10.14 -98.53
CA ASP A 319 -48.62 -10.46 -99.88
C ASP A 319 -50.13 -10.76 -99.89
N GLY A 320 -50.89 -10.02 -100.70
CA GLY A 320 -52.34 -10.14 -100.74
C GLY A 320 -53.11 -9.63 -99.50
N VAL A 321 -52.45 -9.02 -98.52
CA VAL A 321 -53.12 -8.46 -97.32
C VAL A 321 -53.53 -6.99 -97.55
N ASP A 322 -54.83 -6.72 -97.39
CA ASP A 322 -55.42 -5.38 -97.47
C ASP A 322 -54.71 -4.38 -96.56
N ALA A 323 -54.47 -3.16 -97.06
CA ALA A 323 -53.77 -2.11 -96.31
C ALA A 323 -54.38 -1.83 -94.92
N SER A 324 -55.71 -1.89 -94.80
CA SER A 324 -56.44 -1.72 -93.53
C SER A 324 -56.17 -2.83 -92.51
N ARG A 325 -55.76 -4.02 -92.95
CA ARG A 325 -55.51 -5.20 -92.12
C ARG A 325 -54.03 -5.47 -91.86
N ARG A 326 -53.12 -4.80 -92.57
CA ARG A 326 -51.66 -4.95 -92.40
C ARG A 326 -51.21 -4.76 -90.95
N LYS A 327 -51.71 -3.72 -90.27
CA LYS A 327 -51.38 -3.46 -88.86
C LYS A 327 -51.80 -4.61 -87.94
N GLN A 328 -52.97 -5.20 -88.19
CA GLN A 328 -53.47 -6.34 -87.42
C GLN A 328 -52.68 -7.62 -87.70
N ALA A 329 -52.31 -7.85 -88.97
CA ALA A 329 -51.46 -8.97 -89.37
C ALA A 329 -50.06 -8.89 -88.75
N ILE A 330 -49.45 -7.70 -88.68
CA ILE A 330 -48.14 -7.52 -88.02
C ILE A 330 -48.25 -7.79 -86.52
N ARG A 331 -49.31 -7.30 -85.86
CA ARG A 331 -49.55 -7.56 -84.42
C ARG A 331 -49.76 -9.04 -84.11
N SER A 332 -50.51 -9.76 -84.94
CA SER A 332 -50.72 -11.20 -84.73
C SER A 332 -49.41 -11.99 -84.89
N GLN A 333 -48.54 -11.57 -85.82
CA GLN A 333 -47.21 -12.16 -85.97
C GLN A 333 -46.29 -11.80 -84.79
N LEU A 334 -46.30 -10.56 -84.29
CA LEU A 334 -45.53 -10.20 -83.07
C LEU A 334 -45.92 -11.06 -81.86
N LEU A 335 -47.22 -11.32 -81.67
CA LEU A 335 -47.70 -12.21 -80.62
C LEU A 335 -47.32 -13.68 -80.88
N ARG A 336 -47.13 -14.09 -82.12
CA ARG A 336 -46.67 -15.43 -82.49
C ARG A 336 -45.17 -15.60 -82.22
N TRP A 337 -44.38 -14.56 -82.51
CA TRP A 337 -42.94 -14.52 -82.34
C TRP A 337 -42.49 -13.98 -80.97
N HIS A 338 -43.39 -13.90 -79.98
CA HIS A 338 -43.04 -13.41 -78.65
C HIS A 338 -42.04 -14.35 -77.95
N PRO A 339 -40.97 -13.85 -77.30
CA PRO A 339 -39.93 -14.69 -76.69
C PRO A 339 -40.50 -15.70 -75.68
N ASP A 340 -41.53 -15.30 -74.93
CA ASP A 340 -42.22 -16.18 -73.96
C ASP A 340 -42.80 -17.44 -74.61
N LYS A 341 -43.22 -17.41 -75.88
CA LYS A 341 -43.71 -18.62 -76.55
C LYS A 341 -42.60 -19.61 -76.87
N PHE A 342 -41.37 -19.12 -77.04
CA PHE A 342 -40.21 -19.96 -77.29
C PHE A 342 -39.70 -20.60 -76.01
N THR A 343 -39.70 -19.87 -74.89
CA THR A 343 -39.20 -20.36 -73.60
C THR A 343 -40.26 -21.05 -72.74
N ALA A 344 -41.46 -20.48 -72.61
CA ALA A 344 -42.49 -20.95 -71.67
C ALA A 344 -43.54 -21.87 -72.32
N ARG A 345 -43.79 -21.75 -73.62
CA ARG A 345 -44.77 -22.60 -74.34
C ARG A 345 -44.15 -23.75 -75.14
N GLY A 346 -42.87 -24.06 -74.93
CA GLY A 346 -42.26 -25.29 -75.44
C GLY A 346 -41.99 -25.34 -76.94
N ILE A 347 -41.97 -24.21 -77.68
CA ILE A 347 -41.59 -24.24 -79.10
C ILE A 347 -40.16 -24.78 -79.27
N LEU A 348 -39.25 -24.47 -78.35
CA LEU A 348 -37.88 -25.02 -78.35
C LEU A 348 -37.82 -26.53 -78.11
N ASP A 349 -38.83 -27.13 -77.45
CA ASP A 349 -38.87 -28.59 -77.25
C ASP A 349 -39.02 -29.34 -78.58
N HIS A 350 -39.57 -28.67 -79.59
CA HIS A 350 -39.69 -29.17 -80.95
C HIS A 350 -38.46 -28.88 -81.82
N VAL A 351 -37.44 -28.20 -81.31
CA VAL A 351 -36.20 -27.88 -82.05
C VAL A 351 -35.05 -28.74 -81.52
N ALA A 352 -34.14 -29.15 -82.40
CA ALA A 352 -32.90 -29.82 -82.01
C ALA A 352 -32.09 -28.93 -81.06
N SER A 353 -31.61 -29.49 -79.95
CA SER A 353 -30.90 -28.74 -78.91
C SER A 353 -29.64 -28.03 -79.40
N SER A 354 -29.01 -28.53 -80.48
CA SER A 354 -27.87 -27.87 -81.15
C SER A 354 -28.22 -26.55 -81.82
N ASP A 355 -29.50 -26.33 -82.15
CA ASP A 355 -29.97 -25.19 -82.92
C ASP A 355 -30.74 -24.16 -82.09
N TRP A 356 -30.96 -24.41 -80.79
CA TRP A 356 -31.76 -23.55 -79.92
C TRP A 356 -31.29 -22.09 -79.91
N GLU A 357 -29.98 -21.87 -79.73
CA GLU A 357 -29.40 -20.53 -79.69
C GLU A 357 -29.57 -19.81 -81.02
N ARG A 358 -29.36 -20.52 -82.15
CA ARG A 358 -29.54 -19.97 -83.49
C ARG A 358 -31.00 -19.60 -83.74
N VAL A 359 -31.95 -20.45 -83.34
CA VAL A 359 -33.39 -20.18 -83.48
C VAL A 359 -33.81 -18.98 -82.63
N LEU A 360 -33.35 -18.87 -81.38
CA LEU A 360 -33.64 -17.72 -80.53
C LEU A 360 -33.05 -16.42 -81.09
N GLN A 361 -31.81 -16.47 -81.59
CA GLN A 361 -31.18 -15.30 -82.20
C GLN A 361 -31.97 -14.84 -83.44
N ARG A 362 -32.37 -15.78 -84.29
CA ARG A 362 -33.14 -15.50 -85.49
C ARG A 362 -34.58 -15.05 -85.19
N GLN A 363 -35.17 -15.54 -84.11
CA GLN A 363 -36.46 -15.04 -83.58
C GLN A 363 -36.36 -13.56 -83.18
N LYS A 364 -35.27 -13.13 -82.52
CA LYS A 364 -35.05 -11.71 -82.20
C LYS A 364 -34.98 -10.86 -83.46
N GLU A 365 -34.30 -11.33 -84.50
CA GLU A 365 -34.22 -10.64 -85.79
C GLU A 365 -35.60 -10.49 -86.45
N VAL A 366 -36.44 -11.52 -86.40
CA VAL A 366 -37.83 -11.46 -86.88
C VAL A 366 -38.64 -10.42 -86.10
N VAL A 367 -38.56 -10.43 -84.76
CA VAL A 367 -39.28 -9.46 -83.92
C VAL A 367 -38.83 -8.02 -84.21
N LEU A 368 -37.53 -7.79 -84.42
CA LEU A 368 -37.00 -6.49 -84.83
C LEU A 368 -37.55 -6.05 -86.19
N CYS A 369 -37.60 -6.97 -87.17
CA CYS A 369 -38.18 -6.68 -88.47
C CYS A 369 -39.68 -6.34 -88.35
N LEU A 370 -40.45 -7.14 -87.62
CA LEU A 370 -41.88 -6.91 -87.40
C LEU A 370 -42.17 -5.59 -86.66
N THR A 371 -41.34 -5.23 -85.68
CA THR A 371 -41.45 -3.96 -84.95
C THR A 371 -41.15 -2.78 -85.86
N THR A 372 -40.13 -2.91 -86.72
CA THR A 372 -39.79 -1.89 -87.73
C THR A 372 -40.91 -1.72 -88.74
N LEU A 373 -41.55 -2.81 -89.17
CA LEU A 373 -42.72 -2.76 -90.07
C LEU A 373 -43.93 -2.14 -89.38
N LEU A 374 -44.19 -2.47 -88.11
CA LEU A 374 -45.30 -1.87 -87.35
C LEU A 374 -45.13 -0.35 -87.19
N ALA A 375 -43.89 0.14 -87.09
CA ALA A 375 -43.61 1.57 -87.02
C ALA A 375 -43.82 2.30 -88.36
N ARG A 376 -43.83 1.57 -89.49
CA ARG A 376 -44.08 2.12 -90.84
C ARG A 376 -45.56 2.09 -91.25
N VAL A 377 -46.41 1.32 -90.55
CA VAL A 377 -47.85 1.08 -90.86
C VAL A 377 -48.78 1.69 -89.82
#